data_AF-A0A963ITY3-F1
#
_entry.id   AF-A0A963ITY3-F1
#
_cell.length_a   1.000
_cell.length_b   1.000
_cell.length_c   1.000
_cell.angle_alpha   90.00
_cell.angle_beta   90.00
_cell.angle_gamma   90.00
#
_symmetry.space_group_name_H-M   'P 1'
#
loop_
_entity.id
_entity.type
_entity.pdbx_description
1 polymer ?
#
loop_
_entity_poly.entity_id
_entity_poly.type
_entity_poly.pdbx_seq_one_letter_code
_entity_poly.pdbx_strand_id
1 'polypeptide(L)'
;MSVARIETLERADSTLLQLSGDWTLATMPRPISALEHRLRTLALDDPAWDLRSIARMDSAGGVLLWRAWGRQWPSSLLISPSHRLLIERVEAMPVHRSRDSGKDRLLAFVVVGRMVLGAAAHLAGMVALIGQLVLDLLHIFRHPGDMPWR
;
A
#
# COMPACT_ATOMS: atom_id res chain seq x y z
N MET A 1 1.13 -23.48 -2.72
CA MET A 1 1.35 -22.05 -2.96
C MET A 1 1.83 -21.46 -1.65
N SER A 2 3.05 -20.95 -1.59
CA SER A 2 3.61 -20.35 -0.38
C SER A 2 3.30 -18.85 -0.36
N VAL A 3 2.80 -18.34 0.75
CA VAL A 3 2.42 -16.92 0.87
C VAL A 3 3.68 -16.04 0.80
N ALA A 4 3.57 -14.86 0.16
CA ALA A 4 4.66 -13.89 0.12
C ALA A 4 5.05 -13.45 1.54
N ARG A 5 6.34 -13.53 1.85
CA ARG A 5 6.90 -13.15 3.16
C ARG A 5 8.06 -12.18 2.98
N ILE A 6 8.19 -11.29 3.96
CA ILE A 6 9.27 -10.33 4.10
C ILE A 6 9.98 -10.65 5.41
N GLU A 7 11.27 -10.97 5.34
CA GLU A 7 12.13 -11.24 6.49
C GLU A 7 13.25 -10.19 6.49
N THR A 8 13.48 -9.58 7.65
CA THR A 8 14.55 -8.60 7.86
C THR A 8 15.64 -9.28 8.66
N LEU A 9 16.82 -9.37 8.09
CA LEU A 9 18.00 -10.00 8.66
C LEU A 9 19.02 -8.90 8.93
N GLU A 10 19.36 -8.68 10.20
CA GLU A 10 20.45 -7.78 10.55
C GLU A 10 21.78 -8.48 10.27
N ARG A 11 22.59 -7.89 9.38
CA ARG A 11 23.96 -8.30 9.11
C ARG A 11 24.89 -7.29 9.77
N ALA A 12 26.09 -7.73 10.14
CA ALA A 12 27.05 -7.00 10.96
C ALA A 12 27.23 -5.49 10.61
N ASP A 13 27.10 -5.10 9.34
CA ASP A 13 27.21 -3.72 8.86
C ASP A 13 26.03 -3.25 8.00
N SER A 14 24.98 -4.07 7.80
CA SER A 14 23.84 -3.72 6.95
C SER A 14 22.57 -4.52 7.22
N THR A 15 21.42 -3.92 6.94
CA THR A 15 20.13 -4.62 6.97
C THR A 15 19.92 -5.36 5.65
N LEU A 16 19.73 -6.68 5.70
CA LEU A 16 19.37 -7.51 4.54
C LEU A 16 17.88 -7.82 4.61
N LEU A 17 17.16 -7.45 3.55
CA LEU A 17 15.74 -7.69 3.42
C LEU A 17 15.49 -8.83 2.44
N GLN A 18 15.11 -9.98 2.98
CA GLN A 18 14.85 -11.19 2.21
C GLN A 18 13.36 -11.31 1.90
N LEU A 19 13.05 -11.46 0.61
CA LEU A 19 11.70 -11.76 0.13
C LEU A 19 11.61 -13.23 -0.27
N SER A 20 10.59 -13.91 0.25
CA SER A 20 10.37 -15.32 0.01
C SER A 20 8.92 -15.64 -0.32
N GLY A 21 8.70 -16.84 -0.88
CA GLY A 21 7.38 -17.34 -1.26
C GLY A 21 6.93 -16.92 -2.66
N ASP A 22 5.63 -17.03 -2.91
CA ASP A 22 5.02 -16.66 -4.19
C ASP A 22 4.61 -15.18 -4.15
N TRP A 23 5.22 -14.36 -5.00
CA TRP A 23 4.92 -12.93 -5.21
C TRP A 23 4.01 -12.74 -6.41
N THR A 24 2.80 -13.29 -6.30
CA THR A 24 1.74 -13.17 -7.29
C THR A 24 0.55 -12.43 -6.72
N LEU A 25 -0.28 -11.83 -7.57
CA LEU A 25 -1.48 -11.10 -7.13
C LEU A 25 -2.42 -11.95 -6.26
N ALA A 26 -2.41 -13.27 -6.46
CA ALA A 26 -3.22 -14.21 -5.70
C ALA A 26 -2.65 -14.54 -4.31
N THR A 27 -1.33 -14.42 -4.12
CA THR A 27 -0.62 -14.88 -2.92
C THR A 27 -0.07 -13.75 -2.06
N MET A 28 -0.08 -12.52 -2.57
CA MET A 28 0.32 -11.34 -1.83
C MET A 28 -0.70 -10.98 -0.73
N PRO A 29 -0.22 -10.59 0.48
CA PRO A 29 -1.08 -10.08 1.55
C PRO A 29 -1.96 -8.92 1.08
N ARG A 30 -3.24 -8.96 1.47
CA ARG A 30 -4.20 -7.87 1.25
C ARG A 30 -4.37 -7.05 2.53
N PRO A 31 -4.55 -5.72 2.43
CA PRO A 31 -4.58 -4.92 1.20
C PRO A 31 -3.18 -4.66 0.63
N ILE A 32 -3.07 -4.67 -0.71
CA ILE A 32 -1.80 -4.47 -1.44
C ILE A 32 -1.16 -3.11 -1.14
N SER A 33 -1.97 -2.08 -0.89
CA SER A 33 -1.50 -0.74 -0.52
C SER A 33 -0.74 -0.71 0.80
N ALA A 34 -1.14 -1.53 1.79
CA ALA A 34 -0.42 -1.65 3.06
C ALA A 34 0.92 -2.37 2.86
N LEU A 35 0.94 -3.40 2.01
CA LEU A 35 2.16 -4.11 1.64
C LEU A 35 3.15 -3.18 0.90
N GLU A 36 2.67 -2.39 -0.07
CA GLU A 36 3.49 -1.38 -0.77
C GLU A 36 4.09 -0.37 0.21
N HIS A 37 3.28 0.12 1.15
CA HIS A 37 3.74 1.11 2.14
C HIS A 37 4.80 0.52 3.08
N ARG A 38 4.60 -0.72 3.53
CA ARG A 38 5.57 -1.45 4.35
C ARG A 38 6.91 -1.63 3.61
N LEU A 39 6.86 -2.08 2.35
CA LEU A 39 8.06 -2.25 1.53
C LEU A 39 8.76 -0.92 1.27
N ARG A 40 8.02 0.16 1.00
CA ARG A 40 8.58 1.50 0.82
C ARG A 40 9.26 2.00 2.08
N THR A 41 8.67 1.77 3.25
CA THR A 41 9.25 2.17 4.54
C THR A 41 10.58 1.45 4.76
N LEU A 42 10.64 0.16 4.48
CA LEU A 42 11.88 -0.63 4.59
C LEU A 42 12.92 -0.20 3.55
N ALA A 43 12.49 0.27 2.37
CA ALA A 43 13.40 0.78 1.35
C ALA A 43 14.07 2.12 1.72
N LEU A 44 13.57 2.86 2.73
CA LEU A 44 14.15 4.14 3.14
C LEU A 44 15.53 4.00 3.76
N ASP A 45 15.78 2.89 4.46
CA ASP A 45 17.06 2.60 5.11
C ASP A 45 18.11 2.00 4.15
N ASP A 46 17.84 2.05 2.83
CA ASP A 46 18.63 1.45 1.75
C ASP A 46 19.19 0.05 2.09
N PRO A 47 18.35 -0.90 2.53
CA PRO A 47 18.81 -2.24 2.87
C PRO A 47 19.26 -2.99 1.61
N ALA A 48 20.09 -4.01 1.81
CA ALA A 48 20.35 -4.98 0.76
C ALA A 48 19.10 -5.82 0.51
N TRP A 49 18.68 -5.99 -0.74
CA TRP A 49 17.50 -6.78 -1.10
C TRP A 49 17.90 -8.18 -1.56
N ASP A 50 17.27 -9.23 -1.03
CA ASP A 50 17.43 -10.61 -1.50
C ASP A 50 16.10 -11.18 -1.99
N LEU A 51 15.99 -11.36 -3.30
CA LEU A 51 14.82 -11.88 -4.02
C LEU A 51 15.03 -13.32 -4.49
N ARG A 52 16.16 -13.96 -4.16
CA ARG A 52 16.48 -15.33 -4.64
C ARG A 52 15.55 -16.38 -4.04
N SER A 53 14.97 -16.11 -2.89
CA SER A 53 14.02 -16.98 -2.20
C SER A 53 12.58 -16.83 -2.68
N ILE A 54 12.33 -15.95 -3.66
CA ILE A 54 11.04 -15.87 -4.34
C ILE A 54 10.92 -17.09 -5.25
N ALA A 55 9.88 -17.89 -5.04
CA ALA A 55 9.63 -19.08 -5.86
C ALA A 55 8.98 -18.69 -7.19
N ARG A 56 8.06 -17.73 -7.17
CA ARG A 56 7.32 -17.24 -8.34
C ARG A 56 7.06 -15.75 -8.21
N MET A 57 7.23 -15.01 -9.29
CA MET A 57 6.86 -13.59 -9.37
C MET A 57 6.09 -13.33 -10.67
N ASP A 58 5.00 -12.56 -10.57
CA ASP A 58 4.25 -12.09 -11.74
C ASP A 58 4.49 -10.59 -12.00
N SER A 59 3.86 -10.05 -13.04
CA SER A 59 3.95 -8.63 -13.38
C SER A 59 3.43 -7.72 -12.27
N ALA A 60 2.44 -8.15 -11.48
CA ALA A 60 1.90 -7.34 -10.38
C ALA A 60 2.90 -7.27 -9.22
N GLY A 61 3.55 -8.38 -8.87
CA GLY A 61 4.66 -8.42 -7.91
C GLY A 61 5.84 -7.56 -8.35
N GLY A 62 6.21 -7.62 -9.64
CA GLY A 62 7.26 -6.76 -10.21
C GLY A 62 6.91 -5.26 -10.14
N VAL A 63 5.68 -4.89 -10.48
CA VAL A 63 5.18 -3.50 -10.37
C VAL A 63 5.15 -3.02 -8.93
N LEU A 64 4.75 -3.87 -7.99
CA LEU A 64 4.74 -3.55 -6.57
C LEU A 64 6.15 -3.22 -6.07
N LEU A 65 7.12 -4.09 -6.34
CA LEU A 65 8.52 -3.88 -5.93
C LEU A 65 9.10 -2.62 -6.58
N TRP A 66 8.90 -2.45 -7.89
CA TRP A 66 9.36 -1.26 -8.61
C TRP A 66 8.81 0.05 -8.01
N ARG A 67 7.54 0.07 -7.62
CA ARG A 67 6.92 1.23 -6.95
C ARG A 67 7.36 1.41 -5.51
N ALA A 68 7.63 0.32 -4.80
CA ALA A 68 8.14 0.36 -3.43
C ALA A 68 9.55 0.96 -3.37
N TRP A 69 10.40 0.64 -4.35
CA TRP A 69 11.75 1.23 -4.49
C TRP A 69 11.74 2.67 -5.01
N GLY A 70 10.57 3.22 -5.35
CA GLY A 70 10.48 4.58 -5.91
C GLY A 70 10.87 4.66 -7.39
N ARG A 71 10.71 3.55 -8.14
CA ARG A 71 11.04 3.44 -9.57
C ARG A 71 12.52 3.60 -9.89
N GLN A 72 13.35 3.08 -9.00
CA GLN A 72 14.79 2.98 -9.16
C GLN A 72 15.23 1.60 -8.67
N TRP A 73 16.38 1.16 -9.15
CA TRP A 73 17.02 -0.05 -8.65
C TRP A 73 17.68 0.24 -7.29
N PRO A 74 17.50 -0.63 -6.27
CA PRO A 74 18.19 -0.48 -5.01
C PRO A 74 19.70 -0.68 -5.18
N SER A 75 20.49 -0.08 -4.29
CA SER A 75 21.96 -0.08 -4.37
C SER A 75 22.55 -1.49 -4.30
N SER A 76 21.94 -2.36 -3.50
CA SER A 76 22.33 -3.75 -3.31
C SER A 76 21.13 -4.68 -3.54
N LEU A 77 21.22 -5.50 -4.60
CA LEU A 77 20.15 -6.40 -5.03
C LEU A 77 20.69 -7.78 -5.42
N LEU A 78 20.24 -8.82 -4.73
CA LEU A 78 20.42 -10.21 -5.07
C LEU A 78 19.14 -10.73 -5.71
N ILE A 79 19.17 -10.97 -7.03
CA ILE A 79 18.01 -11.37 -7.81
C ILE A 79 18.41 -12.42 -8.86
N SER A 80 17.51 -13.37 -9.15
CA SER A 80 17.73 -14.31 -10.24
C SER A 80 17.60 -13.61 -11.61
N PRO A 81 18.30 -14.07 -12.66
CA PRO A 81 18.23 -13.44 -13.99
C PRO A 81 16.80 -13.39 -14.56
N SER A 82 15.99 -14.43 -14.31
CA SER A 82 14.60 -14.50 -14.75
C SER A 82 13.72 -13.44 -14.10
N HIS A 83 13.85 -13.25 -12.79
CA HIS A 83 13.12 -12.21 -12.05
C HIS A 83 13.61 -10.81 -12.42
N ARG A 84 14.90 -10.64 -12.70
CA ARG A 84 15.47 -9.37 -13.16
C ARG A 84 14.87 -8.93 -14.48
N LEU A 85 14.81 -9.81 -15.48
CA LEU A 85 14.19 -9.51 -16.78
C LEU A 85 12.72 -9.09 -16.64
N LEU A 86 11.99 -9.66 -15.67
CA LEU A 86 10.61 -9.27 -15.40
C LEU A 86 10.53 -7.82 -14.93
N ILE A 87 11.37 -7.43 -13.97
CA ILE A 87 11.38 -6.05 -13.44
C ILE A 87 11.91 -5.06 -14.49
N GLU A 88 12.92 -5.44 -15.29
CA GLU A 88 13.40 -4.62 -16.42
C GLU A 88 12.28 -4.33 -17.45
N ARG A 89 11.39 -5.30 -17.69
CA ARG A 89 10.18 -5.06 -18.53
C ARG A 89 9.21 -4.07 -17.88
N VAL A 90 9.07 -4.10 -16.56
CA VAL A 90 8.25 -3.16 -15.81
C VAL A 90 8.86 -1.75 -15.84
N GLU A 91 10.19 -1.65 -15.77
CA GLU A 91 10.93 -0.40 -15.95
C GLU A 91 10.71 0.19 -17.35
N ALA A 92 10.82 -0.65 -18.39
CA ALA A 92 10.65 -0.24 -19.79
C ALA A 92 9.20 0.14 -20.15
N MET A 93 8.21 -0.22 -19.32
CA MET A 93 6.82 0.13 -19.57
C MET A 93 6.61 1.64 -19.42
N PRO A 94 6.12 2.33 -20.48
CA PRO A 94 5.85 3.76 -20.42
C PRO A 94 4.66 4.00 -19.50
N VAL A 95 4.96 4.23 -18.22
CA VAL A 95 3.98 4.84 -17.33
C VAL A 95 3.77 6.25 -17.86
N HIS A 96 2.55 6.56 -18.29
CA HIS A 96 2.18 7.91 -18.72
C HIS A 96 2.68 8.90 -17.67
N ARG A 97 3.76 9.61 -18.01
CA ARG A 97 4.45 10.53 -17.12
C ARG A 97 3.52 11.71 -16.90
N SER A 98 2.78 11.73 -15.80
CA SER A 98 2.55 13.01 -15.14
C SER A 98 3.91 13.45 -14.60
N ARG A 99 4.56 14.31 -15.38
CA ARG A 99 5.83 14.96 -15.07
C ARG A 99 5.69 15.68 -13.74
N ASP A 100 6.29 15.14 -12.68
CA ASP A 100 6.38 15.86 -11.41
C ASP A 100 7.56 15.38 -10.56
N SER A 101 8.75 15.46 -11.14
CA SER A 101 10.03 15.24 -10.44
C SER A 101 10.37 16.32 -9.40
N GLY A 102 9.44 17.26 -9.13
CA GLY A 102 9.53 18.23 -8.02
C GLY A 102 8.62 17.89 -6.83
N LYS A 103 7.76 16.85 -6.93
CA LYS A 103 6.76 16.51 -5.91
C LYS A 103 7.22 15.53 -4.83
N ASP A 104 8.43 15.00 -4.89
CA ASP A 104 8.87 13.97 -3.93
C ASP A 104 9.05 14.50 -2.50
N ARG A 105 9.45 15.77 -2.30
CA ARG A 105 9.48 16.39 -0.96
C ARG A 105 8.09 16.84 -0.46
N LEU A 106 7.16 17.11 -1.37
CA LEU A 106 5.80 17.52 -1.02
C LEU A 106 4.87 16.32 -0.76
N LEU A 107 5.17 15.16 -1.33
CA LEU A 107 4.46 13.90 -1.08
C LEU A 107 4.63 13.40 0.36
N ALA A 108 5.75 13.68 1.01
CA ALA A 108 5.95 13.42 2.44
C ALA A 108 4.92 14.19 3.31
N PHE A 109 4.55 15.41 2.93
CA PHE A 109 3.51 16.19 3.61
C PHE A 109 2.07 15.77 3.26
N VAL A 110 1.83 15.25 2.05
CA VAL A 110 0.49 14.79 1.63
C VAL A 110 0.07 13.49 2.33
N VAL A 111 1.02 12.64 2.76
CA VAL A 111 0.69 11.44 3.55
C VAL A 111 0.13 11.81 4.93
N VAL A 112 0.60 12.89 5.56
CA VAL A 112 0.01 13.45 6.78
C VAL A 112 -1.40 14.00 6.49
N GLY A 113 -1.59 14.70 5.37
CA GLY A 113 -2.91 15.18 4.96
C GLY A 113 -3.95 14.07 4.73
N ARG A 114 -3.54 12.92 4.20
CA ARG A 114 -4.45 11.80 3.90
C ARG A 114 -4.81 10.96 5.13
N MET A 115 -3.99 10.94 6.17
CA MET A 115 -4.38 10.37 7.48
C MET A 115 -5.41 11.25 8.19
N VAL A 116 -5.27 12.59 8.10
CA VAL A 116 -6.26 13.54 8.65
C VAL A 116 -7.60 13.46 7.89
N LEU A 117 -7.58 13.35 6.56
CA LEU A 117 -8.79 13.20 5.74
C LEU A 117 -9.48 11.83 5.91
N GLY A 118 -8.73 10.74 6.12
CA GLY A 118 -9.29 9.43 6.43
C GLY A 118 -9.98 9.40 7.80
N ALA A 119 -9.34 9.96 8.84
CA ALA A 119 -9.93 10.09 10.16
C ALA A 119 -11.18 11.01 10.16
N ALA A 120 -11.16 12.09 9.38
CA ALA A 120 -12.31 12.99 9.24
C ALA A 120 -13.50 12.33 8.52
N ALA A 121 -13.28 11.46 7.53
CA ALA A 121 -14.36 10.72 6.88
C ALA A 121 -15.03 9.71 7.83
N HIS A 122 -14.25 9.08 8.72
CA HIS A 122 -14.80 8.20 9.76
C HIS A 122 -15.56 8.98 10.84
N LEU A 123 -15.04 10.14 11.28
CA LEU A 123 -15.74 11.00 12.24
C LEU A 123 -17.02 11.61 11.66
N ALA A 124 -16.98 12.09 10.41
CA ALA A 124 -18.14 12.67 9.73
C ALA A 124 -19.25 11.65 9.48
N GLY A 125 -18.90 10.40 9.13
CA GLY A 125 -19.87 9.31 9.05
C GLY A 125 -20.54 9.01 10.38
N MET A 126 -19.77 9.06 11.49
CA MET A 126 -20.31 8.83 12.84
C MET A 126 -21.20 9.99 13.32
N VAL A 127 -20.82 11.25 13.03
CA VAL A 127 -21.64 12.43 13.32
C VAL A 127 -22.91 12.48 12.48
N ALA A 128 -22.85 12.07 11.20
CA ALA A 128 -24.02 11.99 10.33
C ALA A 128 -25.05 10.97 10.84
N LEU A 129 -24.59 9.78 11.27
CA LEU A 129 -25.49 8.76 11.83
C LEU A 129 -26.16 9.22 13.14
N ILE A 130 -25.41 9.89 14.02
CA ILE A 130 -25.95 10.43 15.28
C ILE A 130 -26.92 11.59 15.01
N GLY A 131 -26.58 12.49 14.09
CA GLY A 131 -27.44 13.61 13.69
C GLY A 131 -28.75 13.13 13.07
N GLN A 132 -28.70 12.11 12.23
CA GLN A 132 -29.87 11.53 11.60
C GLN A 132 -30.77 10.80 12.62
N LEU A 133 -30.19 10.09 13.58
CA LEU A 133 -30.94 9.47 14.69
C LEU A 133 -31.64 10.51 15.59
N VAL A 134 -30.98 11.62 15.91
CA VAL A 134 -31.57 12.70 16.70
C VAL A 134 -32.69 13.41 15.92
N LEU A 135 -32.50 13.63 14.62
CA LEU A 135 -33.53 14.22 13.76
C LEU A 135 -34.73 13.30 13.59
N ASP A 136 -34.53 12.00 13.41
CA ASP A 136 -35.62 11.02 13.34
C ASP A 136 -36.38 10.95 14.66
N LEU A 137 -35.68 10.95 15.79
CA LEU A 137 -36.30 10.94 17.11
C LEU A 137 -37.09 12.24 17.35
N LEU A 138 -36.53 13.39 17.00
CA LEU A 138 -37.20 14.69 17.12
C LEU A 138 -38.39 14.80 16.15
N HIS A 139 -38.30 14.21 14.96
CA HIS A 139 -39.39 14.16 13.98
C HIS A 139 -40.56 13.32 14.53
N ILE A 140 -40.27 12.14 15.08
CA ILE A 140 -41.27 11.26 15.73
C ILE A 140 -41.91 11.96 16.94
N PHE A 141 -41.12 12.64 17.79
CA PHE A 141 -41.66 13.37 18.94
C PHE A 141 -42.45 14.64 18.55
N ARG A 142 -42.14 15.27 17.41
CA ARG A 142 -42.86 16.47 16.92
C ARG A 142 -44.07 16.14 16.05
N HIS A 143 -44.14 14.95 15.45
CA HIS A 143 -45.26 14.49 14.62
C HIS A 143 -45.76 13.10 15.05
N PRO A 144 -46.45 12.98 16.19
CA PRO A 144 -47.06 11.72 16.64
C PRO A 144 -48.30 11.29 15.83
N GLY A 145 -48.53 11.88 14.64
CA GLY A 145 -49.81 11.81 13.91
C GLY A 145 -49.89 10.83 12.74
N ASP A 146 -48.77 10.27 12.25
CA ASP A 146 -48.75 9.38 11.08
C ASP A 146 -48.25 7.96 11.44
N MET A 147 -48.74 7.40 12.54
CA MET A 147 -48.67 5.95 12.78
C MET A 147 -49.89 5.27 12.13
N PRO A 148 -49.75 4.62 10.95
CA PRO A 148 -50.80 3.73 10.46
C PRO A 148 -50.73 2.44 11.27
N TRP A 149 -51.39 2.41 12.41
CA TRP A 149 -51.78 1.16 13.04
C TRP A 149 -52.87 0.51 12.18
N ARG A 150 -52.47 -0.39 11.27
CA ARG A 150 -53.26 -1.51 10.75
C ARG A 150 -52.33 -2.64 10.36
#